data_AF-A0A971HVK4-F1
#
_entry.id   AF-A0A971HVK4-F1
#
_cell.length_a   1.000
_cell.length_b   1.000
_cell.length_c   1.000
_cell.angle_alpha   90.00
_cell.angle_beta   90.00
_cell.angle_gamma   90.00
#
_symmetry.space_group_name_H-M   'P 1'
#
loop_
_entity.id
_entity.type
_entity.pdbx_description
1 polymer ?
#
loop_
_entity_poly.entity_id
_entity_poly.type
_entity_poly.pdbx_seq_one_letter_code
_entity_poly.pdbx_strand_id
1 'polypeptide(L)'
;MKEADYAQRIERAFVEIIIERSERKGFKKGEFASKVWPDMTPKAAATRWNSIRIKASNTGKPQSVPIADAQRMADVLGENLSYLLAVAIEKARKY
;
A
#
# COMPACT_ATOMS: atom_id res chain seq x y z
N MET A 1 8.82 22.85 5.61
CA MET A 1 8.41 21.50 5.17
C MET A 1 8.27 21.54 3.66
N LYS A 2 8.98 20.70 2.90
CA LYS A 2 8.66 20.56 1.47
C LYS A 2 7.23 20.03 1.40
N GLU A 3 6.35 20.70 0.64
CA GLU A 3 5.06 20.12 0.26
C GLU A 3 5.32 18.68 -0.17
N ALA A 4 4.65 17.72 0.46
CA ALA A 4 4.70 16.35 -0.03
C ALA A 4 4.25 16.41 -1.49
N ASP A 5 5.15 16.02 -2.39
CA ASP A 5 4.92 15.95 -3.83
C ASP A 5 3.57 15.27 -4.07
N TYR A 6 2.73 15.82 -4.95
CA TYR A 6 1.38 15.32 -5.19
C TYR A 6 1.38 13.83 -5.53
N ALA A 7 2.41 13.36 -6.26
CA ALA A 7 2.63 11.95 -6.53
C ALA A 7 2.79 11.11 -5.24
N GLN A 8 3.57 11.59 -4.26
CA GLN A 8 3.72 10.94 -2.96
C GLN A 8 2.42 10.95 -2.14
N ARG A 9 1.60 12.00 -2.26
CA ARG A 9 0.28 12.05 -1.62
C ARG A 9 -0.66 10.98 -2.20
N ILE A 10 -0.65 10.79 -3.53
CA ILE A 10 -1.42 9.73 -4.19
C ILE A 10 -0.96 8.36 -3.70
N GLU A 11 0.36 8.09 -3.71
CA GLU A 11 0.90 6.80 -3.25
C GLU A 11 0.51 6.54 -1.78
N ARG A 12 0.58 7.56 -0.93
CA ARG A 12 0.19 7.43 0.48
C ARG A 12 -1.30 7.12 0.65
N ALA A 13 -2.14 7.85 -0.08
CA ALA A 13 -3.59 7.63 -0.09
C ALA A 13 -3.95 6.23 -0.59
N PHE A 14 -3.28 5.76 -1.65
CA PHE A 14 -3.43 4.40 -2.17
C PHE A 14 -3.12 3.35 -1.10
N VAL A 15 -1.96 3.43 -0.45
CA VAL A 15 -1.60 2.44 0.57
C VAL A 15 -2.54 2.49 1.78
N GLU A 16 -3.04 3.66 2.17
CA GLU A 16 -4.09 3.75 3.21
C GLU A 16 -5.38 3.03 2.80
N ILE A 17 -5.82 3.18 1.55
CA ILE A 17 -6.99 2.46 1.03
C ILE A 17 -6.73 0.95 1.08
N ILE A 18 -5.53 0.50 0.68
CA ILE A 18 -5.18 -0.93 0.76
C ILE A 18 -5.24 -1.43 2.21
N ILE A 19 -4.69 -0.67 3.18
CA ILE A 19 -4.76 -1.04 4.60
C ILE A 19 -6.22 -1.19 5.04
N GLU A 20 -7.03 -0.14 4.83
CA GLU A 20 -8.43 -0.10 5.26
C GLU A 20 -9.24 -1.26 4.67
N ARG A 21 -9.09 -1.52 3.36
CA ARG A 21 -9.83 -2.57 2.68
C ARG A 21 -9.33 -3.96 3.03
N SER A 22 -8.02 -4.12 3.27
CA SER A 22 -7.47 -5.39 3.78
C SER A 22 -8.02 -5.72 5.17
N GLU A 23 -8.15 -4.72 6.05
CA GLU A 23 -8.71 -4.88 7.39
C GLU A 23 -10.21 -5.17 7.35
N ARG A 24 -10.97 -4.52 6.46
CA ARG A 24 -12.39 -4.83 6.22
C ARG A 24 -12.64 -6.24 5.71
N LYS A 25 -11.72 -6.81 4.92
CA LYS A 25 -11.76 -8.22 4.51
C LYS A 25 -11.33 -9.19 5.60
N GLY A 26 -10.93 -8.70 6.77
CA GLY A 26 -10.49 -9.52 7.90
C GLY A 26 -9.06 -10.04 7.78
N PHE A 27 -8.27 -9.56 6.81
CA PHE A 27 -6.90 -10.03 6.66
C PHE A 27 -6.02 -9.54 7.81
N LYS A 28 -5.29 -10.48 8.42
CA LYS A 28 -4.18 -10.11 9.32
C LYS A 28 -3.02 -9.55 8.50
N LYS A 29 -2.22 -8.65 9.08
CA LYS A 29 -1.12 -7.95 8.37
C LYS A 29 -0.18 -8.90 7.63
N GLY A 30 0.27 -9.97 8.29
CA GLY A 30 1.18 -10.96 7.69
C GLY A 30 0.49 -11.87 6.68
N GLU A 31 -0.81 -12.12 6.85
CA GLU A 31 -1.61 -12.92 5.93
C GLU A 31 -1.80 -12.17 4.61
N PHE A 32 -2.20 -10.90 4.67
CA PHE A 32 -2.28 -10.03 3.49
C PHE A 32 -0.94 -10.00 2.74
N ALA A 33 0.15 -9.76 3.45
CA ALA A 33 1.48 -9.71 2.85
C ALA A 33 1.86 -11.02 2.14
N SER A 34 1.57 -12.17 2.76
CA SER A 34 1.88 -13.48 2.19
C SER A 34 1.04 -13.77 0.94
N LYS A 35 -0.18 -13.21 0.85
CA LYS A 35 -1.01 -13.30 -0.36
C LYS A 35 -0.51 -12.39 -1.48
N VAL A 36 0.02 -11.20 -1.16
CA VAL A 36 0.55 -10.25 -2.15
C VAL A 36 1.87 -10.75 -2.74
N TRP A 37 2.72 -11.38 -1.94
CA TRP A 37 4.01 -11.93 -2.38
C TRP A 37 4.16 -13.41 -2.00
N PRO A 38 3.49 -14.32 -2.74
CA PRO A 38 3.50 -15.75 -2.42
C PRO A 38 4.87 -16.40 -2.60
N ASP A 39 5.72 -15.85 -3.46
CA ASP A 39 7.08 -16.37 -3.71
C ASP A 39 8.10 -15.95 -2.63
N MET A 40 7.70 -15.08 -1.70
CA MET A 40 8.55 -14.64 -0.59
C MET A 40 8.26 -15.48 0.67
N THR A 41 9.26 -15.63 1.54
CA THR A 41 8.99 -16.18 2.87
C THR A 41 8.01 -15.26 3.64
N PRO A 42 7.13 -15.81 4.50
CA PRO A 42 6.16 -14.99 5.24
C PRO A 42 6.79 -13.83 6.01
N LYS A 43 7.99 -14.05 6.57
CA LYS A 43 8.77 -13.01 7.25
C LYS A 43 9.20 -11.89 6.29
N ALA A 44 9.75 -12.24 5.13
CA ALA A 44 10.19 -11.26 4.15
C ALA A 44 9.02 -10.45 3.56
N ALA A 45 7.89 -11.11 3.28
CA ALA A 45 6.66 -10.46 2.85
C ALA A 45 6.15 -9.46 3.91
N ALA A 46 6.09 -9.88 5.18
CA ALA A 46 5.67 -9.01 6.28
C ALA A 46 6.61 -7.80 6.46
N THR A 47 7.92 -7.99 6.36
CA THR A 47 8.89 -6.89 6.39
C THR A 47 8.65 -5.90 5.25
N ARG A 48 8.46 -6.36 4.02
CA ARG A 48 8.14 -5.51 2.87
C ARG A 48 6.85 -4.73 3.08
N TRP A 49 5.80 -5.39 3.58
CA TRP A 49 4.53 -4.74 3.89
C TRP A 49 4.69 -3.64 4.93
N ASN A 50 5.46 -3.90 5.99
CA ASN A 50 5.73 -2.90 7.03
C ASN A 50 6.50 -1.69 6.49
N SER A 51 7.50 -1.89 5.62
CA SER A 51 8.26 -0.78 5.00
C SER A 51 7.40 0.13 4.11
N ILE A 52 6.38 -0.43 3.45
CA ILE A 52 5.41 0.33 2.63
C ILE A 52 4.41 1.09 3.52
N ARG A 53 3.99 0.48 4.63
CA ARG A 53 2.98 1.06 5.53
C ARG A 53 3.54 2.11 6.46
N ILE A 54 4.69 1.85 7.05
CA ILE A 54 5.27 2.63 8.15
C ILE A 54 6.35 3.54 7.56
N LYS A 55 6.39 4.81 7.98
CA LYS A 55 7.54 5.67 7.70
C LYS A 55 8.78 5.02 8.32
N ALA A 56 9.77 4.68 7.51
CA ALA A 56 11.04 4.19 8.05
C ALA A 56 11.64 5.27 8.95
N SER A 57 11.93 4.93 10.21
CA SER A 57 12.42 5.85 11.25
C SER A 57 13.73 6.53 10.88
N ASN A 58 14.56 5.90 10.03
CA ASN A 58 15.88 6.41 9.66
C ASN A 58 15.90 7.27 8.39
N THR A 59 14.95 7.11 7.47
CA THR A 59 14.89 7.86 6.20
C THR A 59 13.70 8.82 6.11
N GLY A 60 12.77 8.73 7.07
CA GLY A 60 11.60 9.60 7.19
C GLY A 60 10.51 9.39 6.13
N LYS A 61 10.76 8.56 5.11
CA LYS A 61 9.83 8.30 4.00
C LYS A 61 9.46 6.81 3.94
N PRO A 62 8.17 6.48 3.75
CA PRO A 62 7.75 5.12 3.44
C PRO A 62 8.40 4.66 2.13
N GLN A 63 8.57 3.35 1.98
CA GLN A 63 9.01 2.77 0.71
C GLN A 63 7.91 2.92 -0.36
N SER A 64 8.30 3.30 -1.57
CA SER A 64 7.37 3.40 -2.71
C SER A 64 6.82 2.05 -3.14
N VAL A 65 5.66 2.08 -3.80
CA VAL A 65 4.93 0.89 -4.27
C VAL A 65 5.08 0.78 -5.79
N PRO A 66 5.85 -0.20 -6.29
CA PRO A 66 5.87 -0.49 -7.71
C PRO A 66 4.49 -0.87 -8.24
N ILE A 67 4.17 -0.52 -9.49
CA ILE A 67 2.86 -0.84 -10.12
C ILE A 67 2.57 -2.35 -10.06
N ALA A 68 3.58 -3.20 -10.22
CA ALA A 68 3.42 -4.66 -10.09
C ALA A 68 2.94 -5.08 -8.68
N ASP A 69 3.44 -4.44 -7.63
CA ASP A 69 2.97 -4.70 -6.27
C ASP A 69 1.57 -4.13 -6.05
N ALA A 70 1.28 -2.95 -6.59
CA ALA A 70 -0.05 -2.34 -6.53
C ALA A 70 -1.11 -3.22 -7.20
N GLN A 71 -0.80 -3.82 -8.36
CA GLN A 71 -1.68 -4.77 -9.03
C GLN A 71 -1.93 -6.01 -8.16
N ARG A 72 -0.88 -6.63 -7.60
CA ARG A 72 -1.04 -7.78 -6.71
C ARG A 72 -1.87 -7.45 -5.47
N MET A 73 -1.69 -6.26 -4.87
CA MET A 73 -2.51 -5.80 -3.76
C MET A 73 -3.99 -5.71 -4.16
N ALA A 74 -4.27 -5.16 -5.34
CA ALA A 74 -5.62 -5.08 -5.88
C ALA A 74 -6.24 -6.48 -6.10
N ASP A 75 -5.47 -7.41 -6.67
CA ASP A 75 -5.89 -8.79 -6.91
C ASP A 75 -6.24 -9.52 -5.61
N VAL A 76 -5.43 -9.36 -4.55
CA VAL A 76 -5.72 -9.94 -3.22
C VAL A 76 -7.00 -9.36 -2.62
N LEU A 77 -7.26 -8.08 -2.86
CA LEU A 77 -8.52 -7.43 -2.48
C LEU A 77 -9.68 -7.79 -3.42
N GLY A 78 -9.43 -8.47 -4.55
CA GLY A 78 -10.45 -8.76 -5.55
C GLY A 78 -11.04 -7.48 -6.16
N GLU A 79 -10.21 -6.45 -6.32
CA GLU A 79 -10.62 -5.13 -6.79
C GLU A 79 -9.79 -4.66 -7.98
N ASN A 80 -10.34 -3.74 -8.76
CA ASN A 80 -9.64 -3.19 -9.92
C ASN A 80 -8.60 -2.13 -9.50
N LEU A 81 -7.36 -2.24 -9.98
CA LEU A 81 -6.29 -1.29 -9.67
C LEU A 81 -6.62 0.14 -10.11
N SER A 82 -7.16 0.33 -11.32
CA SER A 82 -7.51 1.66 -11.84
C SER A 82 -8.56 2.35 -10.98
N TYR A 83 -9.52 1.59 -10.44
CA TYR A 83 -10.49 2.11 -9.47
C TYR A 83 -9.83 2.55 -8.17
N LEU A 84 -8.95 1.72 -7.61
CA LEU A 84 -8.20 2.06 -6.38
C LEU A 84 -7.35 3.34 -6.57
N LEU A 85 -6.73 3.50 -7.73
CA LEU A 85 -5.96 4.69 -8.08
C LEU A 85 -6.85 5.94 -8.23
N ALA A 86 -8.01 5.81 -8.87
CA ALA A 86 -8.96 6.92 -8.98
C ALA A 86 -9.39 7.42 -7.59
N VAL A 87 -9.77 6.51 -6.69
CA VAL A 87 -10.12 6.86 -5.30
C VAL A 87 -8.93 7.46 -4.56
N ALA A 88 -7.71 6.96 -4.77
CA ALA A 88 -6.50 7.52 -4.19
C ALA A 88 -6.23 8.96 -4.67
N ILE A 89 -6.41 9.24 -5.95
CA ILE A 89 -6.28 10.58 -6.55
C ILE A 89 -7.29 11.55 -5.94
N GLU A 90 -8.55 11.15 -5.80
CA GLU A 90 -9.58 11.97 -5.16
C GLU A 90 -9.28 12.24 -3.68
N LYS A 91 -8.82 11.23 -2.95
CA LYS A 91 -8.42 11.36 -1.55
C LYS A 91 -7.20 12.27 -1.40
N ALA A 92 -6.22 12.15 -2.30
CA ALA A 92 -4.98 12.94 -2.30
C ALA A 92 -5.23 14.46 -2.48
N ARG A 93 -6.30 14.85 -3.18
CA ARG A 93 -6.71 16.25 -3.36
C ARG A 93 -7.26 16.90 -2.08
N LYS A 94 -7.66 16.09 -1.10
CA LYS A 94 -8.26 16.56 0.16
C LYS A 94 -7.25 16.76 1.30
N TYR A 95 -5.97 16.39 1.09
CA TYR A 95 -4.87 16.66 2.02
C TYR A 95 -4.25 18.04 1.76
#